data_AF-A0A183DQD8-F1
#
_entry.id   AF-A0A183DQD8-F1
#
_cell.length_a   1.000
_cell.length_b   1.000
_cell.length_c   1.000
_cell.angle_alpha   90.00
_cell.angle_beta   90.00
_cell.angle_gamma   90.00
#
_symmetry.space_group_name_H-M   'P 1'
#
loop_
_entity.id
_entity.type
_entity.pdbx_description
1 polymer ?
#
loop_
_entity_poly.entity_id
_entity_poly.type
_entity_poly.pdbx_seq_one_letter_code
_entity_poly.pdbx_strand_id
1 'polypeptide(L)'
;MSDDKMLKKVEKCVRMLKHENKIGYALQRLAKIDMTVDVLSKTHVRLAVSALTMNQTYCAEARELLQRWKSVARNARIKEKSVGPLLHSSAEEINPPGKTECQLADNGDDDAEKENGHEHLETKGEEYWENYVKAAFPRCNRKDGESWSECCERLKAEREQKRAAITSRIQQGIVAREAAMRRAVLIDAIPPNSYLKGKAGERGEAVSANFRTVRGIAAPSSSCRKQKKEVAPLMKKTLKMLGIKQKRGGR
;
A
#
# COMPACT_ATOMS: atom_id res chain seq x y z
N MET A 1 -14.64 -20.83 -33.87
CA MET A 1 -13.54 -21.69 -33.36
C MET A 1 -13.87 -22.02 -31.93
N SER A 2 -13.73 -23.28 -31.49
CA SER A 2 -13.96 -23.65 -30.08
C SER A 2 -12.99 -22.91 -29.16
N ASP A 3 -13.47 -22.49 -28.00
CA ASP A 3 -12.71 -21.72 -27.02
C ASP A 3 -11.39 -22.42 -26.63
N ASP A 4 -11.39 -23.75 -26.51
CA ASP A 4 -10.18 -24.54 -26.21
C ASP A 4 -9.07 -24.37 -27.24
N LYS A 5 -9.44 -24.20 -28.52
CA LYS A 5 -8.47 -23.96 -29.60
C LYS A 5 -7.88 -22.55 -29.49
N MET A 6 -8.67 -21.59 -29.00
CA MET A 6 -8.21 -20.22 -28.75
C MET A 6 -7.29 -20.16 -27.53
N LEU A 7 -7.65 -20.84 -26.44
CA LEU A 7 -6.84 -20.96 -25.22
C LEU A 7 -5.43 -21.49 -25.55
N LYS A 8 -5.34 -22.62 -26.25
CA LYS A 8 -4.04 -23.20 -26.66
C LYS A 8 -3.18 -22.25 -27.50
N LYS A 9 -3.81 -21.45 -28.37
CA LYS A 9 -3.11 -20.43 -29.19
C LYS A 9 -2.59 -19.29 -28.32
N VAL A 10 -3.42 -18.79 -27.41
CA VAL A 10 -3.06 -17.69 -26.49
C VAL A 10 -1.94 -18.13 -25.57
N GLU A 11 -2.03 -19.32 -24.97
CA GLU A 11 -0.96 -19.89 -24.12
C GLU A 11 0.35 -20.07 -24.88
N LYS A 12 0.30 -20.49 -26.15
CA LYS A 12 1.49 -20.56 -27.00
C LYS A 12 2.10 -19.17 -27.19
N CYS A 13 1.29 -18.14 -27.41
CA CYS A 13 1.78 -16.76 -27.54
C CYS A 13 2.35 -16.23 -26.22
N VAL A 14 1.70 -16.50 -25.07
CA VAL A 14 2.19 -16.13 -23.74
C VAL A 14 3.57 -16.74 -23.47
N ARG A 15 3.79 -18.00 -23.85
CA ARG A 15 5.13 -18.62 -23.75
C ARG A 15 6.16 -17.90 -24.62
N MET A 16 5.77 -17.39 -25.79
CA MET A 16 6.66 -16.62 -26.66
C MET A 16 7.01 -15.24 -26.10
N LEU A 17 6.13 -14.63 -25.29
CA LEU A 17 6.39 -13.34 -24.64
C LEU A 17 7.55 -13.39 -23.63
N LYS A 18 7.97 -14.59 -23.20
CA LYS A 18 9.16 -14.77 -22.34
C LYS A 18 10.49 -14.59 -23.09
N HIS A 19 10.45 -14.55 -24.42
CA HIS A 19 11.65 -14.44 -25.25
C HIS A 19 11.62 -13.11 -26.00
N GLU A 20 12.55 -12.21 -25.69
CA GLU A 20 12.58 -10.83 -26.19
C GLU A 20 12.54 -10.72 -27.71
N ASN A 21 13.23 -11.63 -28.41
CA ASN A 21 13.25 -11.71 -29.88
C ASN A 21 11.94 -12.18 -30.52
N LYS A 22 11.00 -12.70 -29.73
CA LYS A 22 9.70 -13.21 -30.21
C LYS A 22 8.53 -12.36 -29.75
N ILE A 23 8.76 -11.31 -28.95
CA ILE A 23 7.71 -10.47 -28.38
C ILE A 23 6.88 -9.81 -29.48
N GLY A 24 7.50 -9.12 -30.45
CA GLY A 24 6.77 -8.45 -31.52
C GLY A 24 5.88 -9.40 -32.32
N TYR A 25 6.41 -10.55 -32.72
CA TYR A 25 5.62 -11.58 -33.41
C TYR A 25 4.45 -12.10 -32.56
N ALA A 26 4.67 -12.31 -31.26
CA ALA A 26 3.63 -12.77 -30.35
C ALA A 26 2.53 -11.72 -30.15
N LEU A 27 2.87 -10.43 -30.01
CA LEU A 27 1.91 -9.33 -29.91
C LEU A 27 1.07 -9.21 -31.18
N GLN A 28 1.70 -9.26 -32.36
CA GLN A 28 0.99 -9.24 -33.63
C GLN A 28 0.02 -10.43 -33.78
N ARG A 29 0.40 -11.61 -33.28
CA ARG A 29 -0.46 -12.79 -33.29
C ARG A 29 -1.64 -12.64 -32.32
N LEU A 30 -1.40 -12.09 -31.13
CA LEU A 30 -2.43 -11.81 -30.14
C LEU A 30 -3.45 -10.76 -30.65
N ALA A 31 -3.00 -9.77 -31.42
CA ALA A 31 -3.88 -8.76 -32.03
C ALA A 31 -4.82 -9.32 -33.10
N LYS A 32 -4.44 -10.44 -33.75
CA LYS A 32 -5.25 -11.14 -34.76
C LYS A 32 -6.24 -12.15 -34.16
N ILE A 33 -6.12 -12.47 -32.87
CA ILE A 33 -7.03 -13.42 -32.21
C ILE A 33 -8.23 -12.65 -31.68
N ASP A 34 -9.43 -13.10 -32.04
CA ASP A 34 -10.68 -12.58 -31.49
C ASP A 34 -10.81 -12.98 -30.03
N MET A 35 -10.41 -12.07 -29.15
CA MET A 35 -10.35 -12.32 -27.73
C MET A 35 -11.73 -12.20 -27.09
N THR A 36 -12.10 -13.15 -26.25
CA THR A 36 -13.31 -13.10 -25.41
C THR A 36 -12.95 -12.82 -23.96
N VAL A 37 -13.94 -12.38 -23.16
CA VAL A 37 -13.74 -12.08 -21.73
C VAL A 37 -13.32 -13.33 -20.98
N ASP A 38 -13.91 -14.49 -21.29
CA ASP A 38 -13.57 -15.77 -20.65
C ASP A 38 -12.13 -16.19 -20.93
N VAL A 39 -11.66 -16.03 -22.17
CA VAL A 39 -10.28 -16.34 -22.55
C VAL A 39 -9.30 -15.42 -21.82
N LEU A 40 -9.59 -14.12 -21.72
CA LEU A 40 -8.77 -13.16 -20.98
C LEU A 40 -8.68 -13.51 -19.50
N SER A 41 -9.80 -13.86 -18.88
CA SER A 41 -9.88 -14.22 -17.47
C SER A 41 -9.15 -15.53 -17.17
N LYS A 42 -9.32 -16.57 -18.01
CA LYS A 42 -8.66 -17.87 -17.80
C LYS A 42 -7.15 -17.80 -18.02
N THR A 43 -6.71 -17.13 -19.08
CA THR A 43 -5.28 -17.15 -19.49
C THR A 43 -4.43 -16.11 -18.78
N HIS A 44 -5.03 -15.08 -18.19
CA HIS A 44 -4.33 -13.94 -17.59
C HIS A 44 -3.32 -13.25 -18.54
N VAL A 45 -3.49 -13.41 -19.86
CA VAL A 45 -2.60 -12.82 -20.88
C VAL A 45 -2.48 -11.30 -20.76
N ARG A 46 -3.53 -10.64 -20.23
CA ARG A 46 -3.54 -9.21 -19.95
C ARG A 46 -2.41 -8.78 -19.02
N LEU A 47 -2.08 -9.58 -18.01
CA LEU A 47 -1.01 -9.26 -17.05
C LEU A 47 0.36 -9.35 -17.72
N ALA A 48 0.60 -10.40 -18.50
CA ALA A 48 1.83 -10.56 -19.28
C ALA A 48 2.04 -9.40 -20.26
N VAL A 49 1.00 -8.99 -21.00
CA VAL A 49 1.09 -7.85 -21.93
C VAL A 49 1.23 -6.52 -21.18
N SER A 50 0.64 -6.38 -19.99
CA SER A 50 0.80 -5.18 -19.14
C SER A 50 2.23 -5.01 -18.62
N ALA A 51 2.98 -6.09 -18.40
CA ALA A 51 4.39 -5.98 -18.05
C ALA A 51 5.21 -5.37 -19.23
N LEU A 52 4.83 -5.67 -20.46
CA LEU A 52 5.51 -5.19 -21.67
C LEU A 52 5.28 -3.70 -21.95
N THR A 53 4.31 -3.05 -21.31
CA THR A 53 4.13 -1.60 -21.47
C THR A 53 5.25 -0.78 -20.82
N MET A 54 6.11 -1.42 -20.02
CA MET A 54 7.32 -0.81 -19.46
C MET A 54 8.51 -0.87 -20.42
N ASN A 55 8.42 -1.67 -21.50
CA ASN A 55 9.49 -1.82 -22.48
C ASN A 55 9.37 -0.75 -23.57
N GLN A 56 10.42 0.03 -23.81
CA GLN A 56 10.41 1.14 -24.77
C GLN A 56 10.05 0.68 -26.20
N THR A 57 10.54 -0.48 -26.63
CA THR A 57 10.34 -1.01 -28.00
C THR A 57 8.91 -1.45 -28.29
N TYR A 58 8.23 -2.06 -27.31
CA TYR A 58 6.93 -2.72 -27.53
C TYR A 58 5.77 -2.02 -26.82
N CYS A 59 6.03 -0.88 -26.16
CA CYS A 59 5.05 -0.15 -25.35
C CYS A 59 3.82 0.25 -26.16
N ALA A 60 4.01 0.79 -27.37
CA ALA A 60 2.91 1.27 -28.22
C ALA A 60 1.95 0.13 -28.59
N GLU A 61 2.47 -0.95 -29.17
CA GLU A 61 1.68 -2.12 -29.58
C GLU A 61 0.99 -2.80 -28.39
N ALA A 62 1.70 -2.93 -27.26
CA ALA A 62 1.14 -3.52 -26.05
C ALA A 62 -0.03 -2.68 -25.49
N ARG A 63 0.10 -1.34 -25.50
CA ARG A 63 -0.97 -0.43 -25.05
C ARG A 63 -2.21 -0.50 -25.94
N GLU A 64 -2.01 -0.49 -27.26
CA GLU A 64 -3.12 -0.61 -28.23
C GLU A 64 -3.89 -1.93 -28.02
N LEU A 65 -3.16 -3.03 -27.87
CA LEU A 65 -3.75 -4.35 -27.63
C LEU A 65 -4.55 -4.38 -26.31
N LEU A 66 -4.01 -3.82 -25.23
CA LEU A 66 -4.71 -3.70 -23.95
C LEU A 66 -5.96 -2.83 -24.06
N GLN A 67 -5.92 -1.74 -24.83
CA GLN A 67 -7.06 -0.87 -25.06
C GLN A 67 -8.16 -1.61 -25.82
N ARG A 68 -7.81 -2.39 -26.84
CA ARG A 68 -8.76 -3.24 -27.57
C ARG A 68 -9.45 -4.24 -26.64
N TRP A 69 -8.70 -4.93 -25.78
CA TRP A 69 -9.27 -5.87 -24.80
C TRP A 69 -10.15 -5.17 -23.74
N LYS A 70 -9.80 -3.95 -23.32
CA LYS A 70 -10.66 -3.15 -22.44
C LYS A 70 -12.00 -2.82 -23.11
N SER A 71 -12.02 -2.55 -24.40
CA SER A 71 -13.26 -2.32 -25.15
C SER A 71 -14.10 -3.59 -25.26
N VAL A 72 -13.48 -4.75 -25.49
CA VAL A 72 -14.17 -6.05 -25.48
C VAL A 72 -14.85 -6.30 -24.12
N ALA A 73 -14.13 -6.11 -23.02
CA ALA A 73 -14.69 -6.29 -21.68
C ALA A 73 -15.83 -5.33 -21.35
N ARG A 74 -15.74 -4.07 -21.82
CA ARG A 74 -16.84 -3.09 -21.68
C ARG A 74 -18.06 -3.48 -22.50
N ASN A 75 -17.86 -3.91 -23.74
CA ASN A 75 -18.96 -4.29 -24.63
C ASN A 75 -19.69 -5.55 -24.16
N ALA A 76 -18.97 -6.50 -23.54
CA ALA A 76 -19.59 -7.68 -22.94
C ALA A 76 -20.59 -7.30 -21.82
N ARG A 77 -20.21 -6.37 -20.94
CA ARG A 77 -21.09 -5.88 -19.84
C ARG A 77 -22.34 -5.15 -20.35
N ILE A 78 -22.26 -4.52 -21.51
CA ILE A 78 -23.40 -3.78 -22.08
C ILE A 78 -24.42 -4.75 -22.71
N LYS A 79 -23.94 -5.82 -23.37
CA LYS A 79 -24.82 -6.84 -23.97
C LYS A 79 -25.65 -7.61 -22.94
N GLU A 80 -25.14 -7.76 -21.72
CA GLU A 80 -25.90 -8.36 -20.61
C GLU A 80 -27.03 -7.44 -20.09
N LYS A 81 -26.93 -6.12 -20.30
CA LYS A 81 -27.91 -5.14 -19.82
C LYS A 81 -29.04 -4.84 -20.81
N SER A 82 -28.89 -5.19 -22.09
CA SER A 82 -29.86 -4.83 -23.14
C SER A 82 -30.98 -5.86 -23.37
N VAL A 83 -31.05 -6.95 -22.59
CA VAL A 83 -32.08 -8.00 -22.71
C VAL A 83 -32.94 -8.05 -21.43
N GLY A 84 -33.55 -6.92 -21.02
CA GLY A 84 -34.27 -6.77 -19.73
C GLY A 84 -35.32 -7.86 -19.39
N PRO A 85 -35.83 -7.93 -18.14
CA PRO A 85 -36.61 -6.82 -17.56
C PRO A 85 -36.36 -6.50 -16.07
N LEU A 86 -36.87 -5.32 -15.69
CA LEU A 86 -37.36 -4.90 -14.37
C LEU A 86 -37.25 -5.92 -13.20
N LEU A 87 -36.68 -5.41 -12.11
CA LEU A 87 -36.72 -5.87 -10.70
C LEU A 87 -35.46 -6.58 -10.16
N HIS A 88 -35.17 -6.18 -8.92
CA HIS A 88 -34.17 -6.68 -7.97
C HIS A 88 -32.75 -6.11 -7.99
N SER A 89 -32.65 -4.98 -7.29
CA SER A 89 -31.63 -4.73 -6.25
C SER A 89 -31.16 -6.01 -5.54
N SER A 90 -29.85 -6.27 -5.54
CA SER A 90 -29.08 -6.64 -4.34
C SER A 90 -27.59 -6.70 -4.66
N ALA A 91 -26.79 -6.30 -3.67
CA ALA A 91 -25.36 -6.13 -3.70
C ALA A 91 -24.58 -7.43 -3.91
N GLU A 92 -23.45 -7.33 -4.63
CA GLU A 92 -22.10 -7.68 -4.19
C GLU A 92 -21.19 -7.84 -5.44
N GLU A 93 -20.25 -6.92 -5.65
CA GLU A 93 -19.10 -7.22 -6.50
C GLU A 93 -17.83 -6.57 -5.91
N ILE A 94 -17.18 -7.41 -5.12
CA ILE A 94 -15.74 -7.58 -4.89
C ILE A 94 -14.84 -6.72 -5.80
N ASN A 95 -14.09 -5.83 -5.16
CA ASN A 95 -13.04 -5.01 -5.74
C ASN A 95 -11.71 -5.80 -5.76
N PRO A 96 -10.97 -5.93 -6.88
CA PRO A 96 -9.58 -6.40 -6.83
C PRO A 96 -8.59 -5.24 -6.55
N PRO A 97 -7.56 -5.48 -5.72
CA PRO A 97 -6.67 -4.45 -5.21
C PRO A 97 -5.50 -4.14 -6.16
N GLY A 98 -4.89 -2.96 -5.97
CA GLY A 98 -3.47 -2.77 -6.20
C GLY A 98 -3.10 -2.11 -7.53
N LYS A 99 -3.26 -0.78 -7.62
CA LYS A 99 -2.35 0.03 -8.44
C LYS A 99 -1.03 0.14 -7.66
N THR A 100 -0.04 -0.66 -8.01
CA THR A 100 1.36 -0.38 -7.68
C THR A 100 1.83 0.74 -8.58
N GLU A 101 1.80 1.93 -8.01
CA GLU A 101 2.43 3.14 -8.49
C GLU A 101 3.92 3.05 -8.09
N CYS A 102 4.77 2.67 -9.04
CA CYS A 102 6.20 2.96 -8.99
C CYS A 102 6.40 4.29 -9.72
N GLN A 103 6.44 5.37 -8.95
CA GLN A 103 7.07 6.61 -9.35
C GLN A 103 8.57 6.46 -9.11
N LEU A 104 9.37 6.58 -10.17
CA LEU A 104 10.68 7.21 -10.08
C LEU A 104 10.79 8.16 -11.27
N ALA A 105 11.08 9.41 -10.93
CA ALA A 105 11.26 10.53 -11.83
C ALA A 105 12.47 10.31 -12.74
N ASP A 106 12.38 10.82 -13.97
CA ASP A 106 13.48 11.55 -14.59
C ASP A 106 12.89 12.62 -15.49
N ASN A 107 13.34 13.86 -15.27
CA ASN A 107 12.90 15.06 -15.96
C ASN A 107 13.75 15.22 -17.23
N GLY A 108 13.10 15.41 -18.37
CA GLY A 108 13.72 15.83 -19.61
C GLY A 108 12.71 16.63 -20.41
N ASP A 109 12.99 17.91 -20.55
CA ASP A 109 12.19 18.97 -21.13
C ASP A 109 11.66 18.65 -22.54
N ASP A 110 10.34 18.78 -22.73
CA ASP A 110 9.71 19.00 -24.03
C ASP A 110 8.49 19.90 -23.81
N ASP A 111 8.77 21.21 -23.86
CA ASP A 111 7.82 22.31 -23.99
C ASP A 111 7.00 22.14 -25.28
N ALA A 112 5.77 21.66 -25.14
CA ALA A 112 4.74 21.78 -26.16
C ALA A 112 3.36 21.88 -25.51
N GLU A 113 2.98 23.13 -25.22
CA GLU A 113 1.63 23.67 -25.29
C GLU A 113 0.48 22.69 -25.01
N LYS A 114 0.12 22.58 -23.73
CA LYS A 114 -1.27 22.29 -23.34
C LYS A 114 -1.80 23.44 -22.51
N GLU A 115 -1.87 24.61 -23.13
CA GLU A 115 -2.92 25.55 -22.76
C GLU A 115 -4.28 24.96 -23.16
N ASN A 116 -5.30 25.34 -22.39
CA ASN A 116 -6.71 25.18 -22.72
C ASN A 116 -7.42 23.88 -22.31
N GLY A 117 -7.45 23.63 -20.99
CA GLY A 117 -8.46 22.76 -20.35
C GLY A 117 -8.85 23.17 -18.93
N HIS A 118 -8.34 24.31 -18.42
CA HIS A 118 -8.49 24.77 -17.04
C HIS A 118 -9.29 26.10 -16.95
N GLU A 119 -10.15 26.39 -17.92
CA GLU A 119 -10.92 27.66 -17.95
C GLU A 119 -12.44 27.43 -17.91
N HIS A 120 -12.91 26.33 -17.31
CA HIS A 120 -14.35 26.07 -17.20
C HIS A 120 -14.79 25.32 -15.94
N LEU A 121 -14.11 25.58 -14.82
CA LEU A 121 -14.43 24.97 -13.52
C LEU A 121 -14.94 25.95 -12.47
N GLU A 122 -14.83 27.26 -12.69
CA GLU A 122 -15.27 28.28 -11.71
C GLU A 122 -16.77 28.60 -11.80
N THR A 123 -17.48 28.11 -12.83
CA THR A 123 -18.94 28.23 -12.96
C THR A 123 -19.69 26.92 -12.66
N LYS A 124 -18.98 25.85 -12.34
CA LYS A 124 -19.61 24.59 -11.90
C LYS A 124 -19.99 24.75 -10.43
N GLY A 125 -21.22 25.23 -10.22
CA GLY A 125 -21.81 25.49 -8.90
C GLY A 125 -21.77 24.30 -7.94
N GLU A 126 -22.31 24.49 -6.73
CA GLU A 126 -22.21 23.54 -5.62
C GLU A 126 -22.58 22.08 -5.96
N GLU A 127 -23.46 21.87 -6.95
CA GLU A 127 -23.85 20.54 -7.46
C GLU A 127 -22.66 19.71 -7.99
N TYR A 128 -21.68 20.35 -8.63
CA TYR A 128 -20.49 19.66 -9.10
C TYR A 128 -19.67 19.12 -7.94
N TRP A 129 -19.46 19.96 -6.92
CA TRP A 129 -18.72 19.58 -5.72
C TRP A 129 -19.46 18.50 -4.93
N GLU A 130 -20.79 18.55 -4.87
CA GLU A 130 -21.62 17.50 -4.29
C GLU A 130 -21.41 16.15 -4.98
N ASN A 131 -21.52 16.12 -6.31
CA ASN A 131 -21.33 14.89 -7.09
C ASN A 131 -19.91 14.36 -6.96
N TYR A 132 -18.90 15.25 -6.98
CA TYR A 132 -17.51 14.87 -6.77
C TYR A 132 -17.28 14.26 -5.38
N VAL A 133 -17.79 14.89 -4.32
CA VAL A 133 -17.61 14.41 -2.95
C VAL A 133 -18.34 13.09 -2.73
N LYS A 134 -19.57 12.95 -3.22
CA LYS A 134 -20.32 11.68 -3.16
C LYS A 134 -19.61 10.54 -3.91
N ALA A 135 -19.00 10.85 -5.06
CA ALA A 135 -18.25 9.86 -5.83
C ALA A 135 -16.91 9.48 -5.17
N ALA A 136 -16.14 10.46 -4.69
CA ALA A 136 -14.81 10.27 -4.15
C ALA A 136 -14.79 9.82 -2.67
N PHE A 137 -15.86 10.13 -1.92
CA PHE A 137 -16.00 9.85 -0.50
C PHE A 137 -17.43 9.38 -0.14
N PRO A 138 -17.87 8.19 -0.60
CA PRO A 138 -19.27 7.76 -0.49
C PRO A 138 -19.82 7.61 0.94
N ARG A 139 -18.94 7.56 1.94
CA ARG A 139 -19.29 7.38 3.37
C ARG A 139 -19.22 8.66 4.18
N CYS A 140 -18.87 9.77 3.54
CA CYS A 140 -18.66 11.03 4.23
C CYS A 140 -19.83 11.97 3.93
N ASN A 141 -20.44 12.49 4.98
CA ASN A 141 -21.49 13.50 4.88
C ASN A 141 -20.90 14.89 5.12
N ARG A 142 -21.58 15.86 4.51
CA ARG A 142 -21.38 17.29 4.77
C ARG A 142 -21.86 17.61 6.19
N LYS A 143 -21.14 18.47 6.90
CA LYS A 143 -21.55 19.06 8.18
C LYS A 143 -22.57 20.18 7.96
N ASP A 144 -23.31 20.53 9.00
CA ASP A 144 -24.26 21.64 8.92
C ASP A 144 -23.51 22.97 8.74
N GLY A 145 -23.85 23.71 7.70
CA GLY A 145 -23.28 25.03 7.40
C GLY A 145 -21.96 25.06 6.62
N GLU A 146 -21.37 23.91 6.26
CA GLU A 146 -20.20 23.88 5.36
C GLU A 146 -20.66 23.78 3.89
N SER A 147 -19.96 24.47 2.99
CA SER A 147 -20.15 24.32 1.54
C SER A 147 -19.57 22.99 1.05
N TRP A 148 -19.99 22.52 -0.13
CA TRP A 148 -19.48 21.26 -0.68
C TRP A 148 -17.98 21.31 -1.05
N SER A 149 -17.47 22.48 -1.43
CA SER A 149 -16.05 22.72 -1.66
C SER A 149 -15.24 22.60 -0.35
N GLU A 150 -15.69 23.24 0.72
CA GLU A 150 -15.06 23.14 2.05
C GLU A 150 -15.09 21.70 2.58
N CYS A 151 -16.20 20.98 2.40
CA CYS A 151 -16.31 19.56 2.72
C CYS A 151 -15.25 18.73 1.97
N CYS A 152 -15.07 18.99 0.67
CA CYS A 152 -14.06 18.33 -0.14
C CYS A 152 -12.64 18.60 0.38
N GLU A 153 -12.31 19.84 0.70
CA GLU A 153 -11.00 20.22 1.23
C GLU A 153 -10.73 19.56 2.59
N ARG A 154 -11.70 19.59 3.50
CA ARG A 154 -11.62 18.90 4.80
C ARG A 154 -11.35 17.41 4.63
N LEU A 155 -12.04 16.75 3.70
CA LEU A 155 -11.86 15.32 3.45
C LEU A 155 -10.52 14.99 2.80
N LYS A 156 -10.00 15.86 1.92
CA LYS A 156 -8.64 15.75 1.38
C LYS A 156 -7.59 15.89 2.49
N ALA A 157 -7.74 16.88 3.36
CA ALA A 157 -6.85 17.10 4.50
C ALA A 157 -6.86 15.91 5.48
N GLU A 158 -8.04 15.37 5.82
CA GLU A 158 -8.16 14.20 6.70
C GLU A 158 -7.51 12.95 6.07
N ARG A 159 -7.71 12.74 4.77
CA ARG A 159 -7.06 11.66 4.02
C ARG A 159 -5.55 11.80 4.05
N GLU A 160 -5.03 13.00 3.85
CA GLU A 160 -3.58 13.26 3.88
C GLU A 160 -3.01 13.09 5.28
N GLN A 161 -3.71 13.58 6.31
CA GLN A 161 -3.32 13.36 7.70
C GLN A 161 -3.25 11.87 8.05
N LYS A 162 -4.22 11.07 7.60
CA LYS A 162 -4.19 9.60 7.77
C LYS A 162 -3.01 8.96 7.05
N ARG A 163 -2.72 9.40 5.82
CA ARG A 163 -1.55 8.93 5.05
C ARG A 163 -0.26 9.28 5.78
N ALA A 164 -0.08 10.54 6.18
CA ALA A 164 1.08 11.02 6.93
C ALA A 164 1.27 10.25 8.25
N ALA A 165 0.20 9.98 9.00
CA ALA A 165 0.27 9.22 10.25
C ALA A 165 0.73 7.77 10.02
N ILE A 166 0.23 7.10 8.98
CA ILE A 166 0.65 5.75 8.61
C ILE A 166 2.13 5.75 8.19
N THR A 167 2.53 6.68 7.31
CA THR A 167 3.91 6.80 6.84
C THR A 167 4.87 7.05 7.99
N SER A 168 4.54 7.98 8.89
CA SER A 168 5.34 8.26 10.10
C SER A 168 5.48 7.03 10.99
N ARG A 169 4.38 6.28 11.22
CA ARG A 169 4.41 5.05 12.01
C ARG A 169 5.31 3.97 11.39
N ILE A 170 5.29 3.82 10.06
CA ILE A 170 6.15 2.87 9.34
C ILE A 170 7.62 3.30 9.50
N GLN A 171 7.93 4.58 9.29
CA GLN A 171 9.28 5.11 9.43
C GLN A 171 9.83 4.92 10.85
N GLN A 172 9.04 5.24 11.87
CA GLN A 172 9.41 5.00 13.27
C GLN A 172 9.70 3.51 13.54
N GLY A 173 8.91 2.61 12.95
CA GLY A 173 9.14 1.17 13.03
C GLY A 173 10.46 0.73 12.41
N ILE A 174 10.84 1.30 11.27
CA ILE A 174 12.13 1.03 10.60
C ILE A 174 13.29 1.52 11.49
N VAL A 175 13.24 2.77 11.95
CA VAL A 175 14.28 3.35 12.82
C VAL A 175 14.44 2.56 14.12
N ALA A 176 13.33 2.15 14.75
CA ALA A 176 13.38 1.35 15.97
C ALA A 176 14.01 -0.03 15.73
N ARG A 177 13.71 -0.68 14.60
CA ARG A 177 14.32 -1.95 14.20
C ARG A 177 15.82 -1.80 13.94
N GLU A 178 16.23 -0.75 13.23
CA GLU A 178 17.66 -0.46 13.03
C GLU A 178 18.40 -0.20 14.34
N ALA A 179 17.81 0.57 15.25
CA ALA A 179 18.39 0.82 16.56
C ALA A 179 18.46 -0.45 17.43
N ALA A 180 17.52 -1.39 17.26
CA ALA A 180 17.59 -2.70 17.92
C ALA A 180 18.70 -3.57 17.32
N MET A 181 18.85 -3.59 15.99
CA MET A 181 19.94 -4.30 15.31
C MET A 181 21.31 -3.77 15.71
N ARG A 182 21.51 -2.44 15.72
CA ARG A 182 22.77 -1.82 16.17
C ARG A 182 23.11 -2.20 17.62
N ARG A 183 22.10 -2.26 18.50
CA ARG A 183 22.28 -2.69 19.90
C ARG A 183 22.64 -4.17 20.03
N ALA A 184 21.98 -5.04 19.25
CA ALA A 184 22.29 -6.48 19.26
C ALA A 184 23.74 -6.73 18.81
N VAL A 185 24.17 -6.09 17.71
CA VAL A 185 25.56 -6.16 17.22
C VAL A 185 26.55 -5.69 18.29
N LEU A 186 26.24 -4.61 19.02
CA LEU A 186 27.10 -4.12 20.09
C LEU A 186 27.21 -5.11 21.25
N ILE A 187 26.12 -5.80 21.62
CA ILE A 187 26.12 -6.83 22.67
C ILE A 187 26.97 -8.03 22.24
N ASP A 188 26.82 -8.50 21.00
CA ASP A 188 27.60 -9.63 20.46
C ASP A 188 29.10 -9.31 20.33
N ALA A 189 29.45 -8.03 20.18
CA ALA A 189 30.84 -7.57 20.14
C ALA A 189 31.51 -7.52 21.53
N ILE A 190 30.78 -7.75 22.64
CA ILE A 190 31.36 -7.83 23.99
C ILE A 190 31.84 -9.27 24.21
N PRO A 191 33.16 -9.53 24.26
CA PRO A 191 33.67 -10.88 24.50
C PRO A 191 33.24 -11.38 25.89
N PRO A 192 32.80 -12.65 26.02
CA PRO A 192 32.21 -13.21 27.25
C PRO A 192 33.17 -13.34 28.45
N ASN A 193 34.38 -12.78 28.39
CA ASN A 193 35.44 -12.99 29.38
C ASN A 193 36.04 -11.70 29.99
N SER A 194 35.28 -10.60 30.04
CA SER A 194 35.72 -9.36 30.71
C SER A 194 35.38 -9.32 32.22
N TYR A 195 34.87 -10.41 32.79
CA TYR A 195 34.41 -10.44 34.19
C TYR A 195 35.43 -10.96 35.22
N LEU A 196 36.67 -11.28 34.87
CA LEU A 196 37.66 -11.79 35.84
C LEU A 196 39.07 -11.20 35.67
N LYS A 197 39.32 -10.02 36.27
CA LYS A 197 40.60 -9.76 36.96
C LYS A 197 40.49 -8.59 37.95
N GLY A 198 40.18 -8.90 39.20
CA GLY A 198 40.56 -8.04 40.31
C GLY A 198 42.07 -8.10 40.53
N LYS A 199 42.71 -6.96 40.75
CA LYS A 199 43.85 -6.87 41.67
C LYS A 199 43.61 -5.70 42.61
N ALA A 200 43.51 -6.05 43.88
CA ALA A 200 43.56 -5.15 45.01
C ALA A 200 44.94 -4.48 45.09
N GLY A 201 44.93 -3.20 45.51
CA GLY A 201 46.01 -2.54 46.22
C GLY A 201 47.19 -2.03 45.39
N GLU A 202 47.26 -0.71 45.20
CA GLU A 202 48.49 0.04 45.49
C GLU A 202 48.17 1.52 45.69
N ARG A 203 48.69 2.06 46.80
CA ARG A 203 48.75 3.49 47.10
C ARG A 203 49.73 4.13 46.12
N GLY A 204 49.40 5.30 45.59
CA GLY A 204 50.34 6.08 44.78
C GLY A 204 49.70 7.36 44.27
N GLU A 205 49.89 8.42 45.06
CA GLU A 205 50.11 9.82 44.70
C GLU A 205 49.42 10.50 43.49
N ALA A 206 48.94 11.70 43.81
CA ALA A 206 48.25 12.64 42.96
C ALA A 206 49.12 13.16 41.80
N VAL A 207 48.52 13.29 40.61
CA VAL A 207 48.77 14.44 39.74
C VAL A 207 47.47 14.88 39.06
N SER A 208 47.10 16.10 39.42
CA SER A 208 46.19 17.08 38.81
C SER A 208 46.00 16.99 37.28
N ALA A 209 44.74 17.04 36.82
CA ALA A 209 44.31 17.93 35.74
C ALA A 209 42.78 17.94 35.58
N ASN A 210 42.17 19.00 36.11
CA ASN A 210 41.04 19.75 35.56
C ASN A 210 40.13 19.06 34.53
N PHE A 211 38.97 18.55 34.96
CA PHE A 211 37.74 18.75 34.19
C PHE A 211 36.55 19.01 35.11
N ARG A 212 35.79 20.02 34.73
CA ARG A 212 34.78 20.74 35.51
C ARG A 212 33.74 19.83 36.16
N THR A 213 33.58 20.03 37.46
CA THR A 213 32.38 19.73 38.23
C THR A 213 31.21 20.56 37.70
N VAL A 214 30.26 19.91 37.02
CA VAL A 214 28.87 20.39 36.99
C VAL A 214 28.10 19.60 38.03
N ARG A 215 27.77 20.29 39.11
CA ARG A 215 26.85 19.86 40.16
C ARG A 215 25.48 19.56 39.54
N GLY A 216 24.97 18.37 39.85
CA GLY A 216 23.65 18.23 40.47
C GLY A 216 22.47 18.24 39.53
N ILE A 217 21.98 17.04 39.17
CA ILE A 217 20.55 16.73 39.30
C ILE A 217 20.43 15.36 39.96
N ALA A 218 19.67 15.34 41.04
CA ALA A 218 19.44 14.23 41.94
C ALA A 218 18.95 12.96 41.23
N ALA A 219 19.48 11.81 41.67
CA ALA A 219 18.92 10.52 41.36
C ALA A 219 17.51 10.39 41.98
N PRO A 220 16.46 10.01 41.22
CA PRO A 220 15.23 9.56 41.83
C PRO A 220 15.46 8.17 42.45
N SER A 221 15.28 8.12 43.76
CA SER A 221 15.30 6.91 44.57
C SER A 221 14.26 5.90 44.06
N SER A 222 14.77 4.70 43.78
CA SER A 222 13.99 3.53 43.38
C SER A 222 13.16 3.01 44.57
N SER A 223 11.93 3.50 44.72
CA SER A 223 10.92 2.82 45.54
C SER A 223 10.17 1.82 44.66
N CYS A 224 10.64 0.57 44.68
CA CYS A 224 10.03 -0.56 43.99
C CYS A 224 8.70 -0.93 44.69
N ARG A 225 7.62 -0.20 44.41
CA ARG A 225 6.25 -0.66 44.71
C ARG A 225 5.86 -1.71 43.67
N LYS A 226 5.77 -2.96 44.11
CA LYS A 226 5.15 -4.07 43.36
C LYS A 226 3.68 -3.72 43.04
N GLN A 227 3.44 -3.04 41.93
CA GLN A 227 2.11 -2.92 41.36
C GLN A 227 1.76 -4.25 40.68
N LYS A 228 0.76 -4.95 41.24
CA LYS A 228 0.10 -6.08 40.57
C LYS A 228 -0.42 -5.56 39.23
N LYS A 229 0.05 -6.15 38.14
CA LYS A 229 -0.43 -5.87 36.79
C LYS A 229 -1.90 -6.29 36.70
N GLU A 230 -2.80 -5.34 36.89
CA GLU A 230 -4.19 -5.52 36.52
C GLU A 230 -4.26 -5.61 34.99
N VAL A 231 -4.76 -6.74 34.50
CA VAL A 231 -4.96 -6.99 33.08
C VAL A 231 -6.02 -6.00 32.58
N ALA A 232 -5.65 -5.21 31.57
CA ALA A 232 -6.47 -4.19 30.94
C ALA A 232 -7.93 -4.69 30.70
N PRO A 233 -8.97 -3.90 31.01
CA PRO A 233 -10.37 -4.33 30.91
C PRO A 233 -10.82 -4.65 29.47
N LEU A 234 -10.01 -4.33 28.46
CA LEU A 234 -10.42 -4.36 27.05
C LEU A 234 -10.40 -5.76 26.40
N MET A 235 -9.76 -6.76 27.02
CA MET A 235 -9.69 -8.13 26.46
C MET A 235 -10.65 -9.15 27.09
N LYS A 236 -11.45 -8.74 28.09
CA LYS A 236 -12.39 -9.67 28.76
C LYS A 236 -13.58 -10.08 27.86
N LYS A 237 -14.02 -9.21 26.94
CA LYS A 237 -15.16 -9.51 26.05
C LYS A 237 -14.81 -10.54 24.97
N THR A 238 -13.60 -10.51 24.43
CA THR A 238 -13.18 -11.44 23.37
C THR A 238 -12.94 -12.85 23.89
N LEU A 239 -12.37 -13.00 25.10
CA LEU A 239 -12.21 -14.32 25.72
C LEU A 239 -13.55 -14.99 26.11
N LYS A 240 -14.57 -14.20 26.47
CA LYS A 240 -15.91 -14.72 26.79
C LYS A 240 -16.64 -15.26 25.56
N MET A 241 -16.38 -14.70 24.37
CA MET A 241 -16.91 -15.19 23.09
C MET A 241 -16.28 -16.52 22.64
N LEU A 242 -15.04 -16.80 23.07
CA LEU A 242 -14.29 -17.99 22.66
C LEU A 242 -14.43 -19.19 23.62
N GLY A 243 -15.28 -19.10 24.65
CA GLY A 243 -15.57 -20.23 25.55
C GLY A 243 -14.37 -20.74 26.38
N ILE A 244 -13.26 -19.98 26.43
CA ILE A 244 -12.04 -20.42 27.13
C ILE A 244 -12.24 -20.25 28.64
N LYS A 245 -12.67 -21.32 29.31
CA LYS A 245 -12.78 -21.41 30.78
C LYS A 245 -11.37 -21.36 31.39
N GLN A 246 -11.02 -20.27 32.05
CA GLN A 246 -9.82 -20.20 32.89
C GLN A 246 -9.94 -21.19 34.05
N LYS A 247 -9.18 -22.27 33.98
CA LYS A 247 -9.01 -23.25 35.06
C LYS A 247 -8.24 -22.55 36.19
N ARG A 248 -8.93 -22.15 37.26
CA ARG A 248 -8.28 -21.66 38.49
C ARG A 248 -7.52 -22.83 39.12
N GLY A 249 -6.20 -22.83 38.98
CA GLY A 249 -5.32 -23.74 39.70
C GLY A 249 -5.30 -23.36 41.17
N GLY A 250 -5.73 -24.29 42.02
CA GLY A 250 -5.61 -24.20 43.47
C GLY A 250 -4.48 -25.10 43.96
N ARG A 251 -3.49 -24.47 44.60
CA ARG A 251 -2.81 -24.78 45.87
C ARG A 251 -1.42 -24.17 45.83
#